data_AF-X1BNU9-F1
#
_entry.id   AF-X1BNU9-F1
#
_cell.length_a   1.000
_cell.length_b   1.000
_cell.length_c   1.000
_cell.angle_alpha   90.00
_cell.angle_beta   90.00
_cell.angle_gamma   90.00
#
_symmetry.space_group_name_H-M   'P 1'
#
loop_
_entity.id
_entity.type
_entity.pdbx_description
1 polymer ?
#
loop_
_entity_poly.entity_id
_entity_poly.type
_entity_poly.pdbx_seq_one_letter_code
_entity_poly.pdbx_strand_id
1 'polypeptide(L)'
;SPPYQLDQSYTVKAIEEFQSFIDFFPIDQKVEEAERKISELNLKLAEKEFNSARIYEKMEYYNASMDYYTKVYETYHDTEFAPKALYRKIYILLDKNIALIFSKYESLFEFTQFELKPWYSYNCLPHITPKSIKIFQNKINQKLFNQINASLVKLKSRLLSNYEKHLSLHGEDIDFLK
;
A
#
# COMPACT_ATOMS: atom_id res chain seq x y z
N SER A 1 7.04 -28.36 16.59
CA SER A 1 6.94 -27.77 15.24
C SER A 1 8.33 -27.55 14.67
N PRO A 2 8.59 -27.88 13.41
CA PRO A 2 9.92 -27.74 12.81
C PRO A 2 10.29 -26.26 12.59
N PRO A 3 11.59 -25.92 12.47
CA PRO A 3 12.06 -24.53 12.45
C PRO A 3 11.62 -23.74 11.20
N TYR A 4 11.53 -22.41 11.39
CA TYR A 4 10.97 -21.33 10.55
C TYR A 4 11.34 -21.29 9.05
N GLN A 5 12.34 -22.05 8.60
CA GLN A 5 12.79 -22.07 7.20
C GLN A 5 12.05 -23.10 6.32
N LEU A 6 10.94 -23.69 6.78
CA LEU A 6 10.22 -24.68 5.99
C LEU A 6 9.46 -24.09 4.80
N ASP A 7 9.78 -24.64 3.63
CA ASP A 7 8.97 -24.61 2.41
C ASP A 7 7.50 -24.95 2.74
N GLN A 8 6.58 -24.13 2.24
CA GLN A 8 5.14 -24.29 2.48
C GLN A 8 4.49 -25.31 1.56
N SER A 9 5.28 -25.99 0.73
CA SER A 9 4.81 -27.03 -0.19
C SER A 9 3.94 -28.08 0.49
N TYR A 10 4.24 -28.47 1.73
CA TYR A 10 3.40 -29.41 2.49
C TYR A 10 2.05 -28.84 2.90
N THR A 11 1.99 -27.57 3.29
CA THR A 11 0.74 -26.88 3.66
C THR A 11 -0.17 -26.74 2.44
N VAL A 12 0.40 -26.34 1.30
CA VAL A 12 -0.32 -26.20 0.03
C VAL A 12 -0.84 -27.56 -0.43
N LYS A 13 0.01 -28.59 -0.40
CA LYS A 13 -0.42 -29.97 -0.72
C LYS A 13 -1.53 -30.45 0.21
N ALA A 14 -1.44 -30.17 1.51
CA ALA A 14 -2.50 -30.57 2.43
C ALA A 14 -3.85 -29.92 2.09
N ILE A 15 -3.86 -28.65 1.68
CA ILE A 15 -5.06 -27.97 1.20
C ILE A 15 -5.59 -28.64 -0.07
N GLU A 16 -4.73 -28.95 -1.05
CA GLU A 16 -5.11 -29.64 -2.29
C GLU A 16 -5.71 -31.02 -2.03
N GLU A 17 -5.14 -31.78 -1.09
CA GLU A 17 -5.65 -33.10 -0.71
C GLU A 17 -7.01 -33.00 0.03
N PHE A 18 -7.18 -32.01 0.91
CA PHE A 18 -8.48 -31.77 1.55
C PHE A 18 -9.55 -31.34 0.54
N GLN A 19 -9.20 -30.48 -0.42
CA GLN A 19 -10.09 -30.08 -1.51
C GLN A 19 -10.47 -31.29 -2.36
N SER A 20 -9.49 -32.10 -2.76
CA SER A 20 -9.72 -33.34 -3.50
C SER A 20 -10.65 -34.29 -2.74
N PHE A 21 -10.47 -34.44 -1.41
CA PHE A 21 -11.36 -35.24 -0.58
C PHE A 21 -12.81 -34.73 -0.62
N ILE A 22 -13.02 -33.43 -0.50
CA ILE A 22 -14.35 -32.80 -0.58
C ILE A 22 -14.98 -33.02 -1.96
N ASP A 23 -14.20 -32.85 -3.02
CA ASP A 23 -14.66 -33.02 -4.41
C ASP A 23 -15.07 -34.47 -4.71
N PHE A 24 -14.32 -35.46 -4.21
CA PHE A 24 -14.62 -36.88 -4.40
C PHE A 24 -15.73 -37.39 -3.47
N PHE A 25 -15.85 -36.84 -2.26
CA PHE A 25 -16.75 -37.33 -1.22
C PHE A 25 -17.61 -36.23 -0.59
N PRO A 26 -18.46 -35.52 -1.35
CA PRO A 26 -19.16 -34.31 -0.88
C PRO A 26 -20.22 -34.55 0.20
N ILE A 27 -20.65 -35.79 0.45
CA ILE A 27 -21.69 -36.14 1.45
C ILE A 27 -21.06 -36.82 2.69
N ASP A 28 -19.73 -37.00 2.70
CA ASP A 28 -19.06 -37.64 3.84
C ASP A 28 -19.15 -36.76 5.10
N GLN A 29 -19.27 -37.40 6.26
CA GLN A 29 -19.35 -36.70 7.55
C GLN A 29 -18.10 -35.87 7.87
N LYS A 30 -16.96 -36.18 7.23
CA LYS A 30 -15.69 -35.48 7.42
C LYS A 30 -15.51 -34.24 6.55
N VAL A 31 -16.44 -33.95 5.63
CA VAL A 31 -16.36 -32.76 4.76
C VAL A 31 -16.25 -31.48 5.58
N GLU A 32 -17.10 -31.34 6.60
CA GLU A 32 -17.07 -30.15 7.48
C GLU A 32 -15.73 -30.02 8.23
N GLU A 33 -15.10 -31.14 8.59
CA GLU A 33 -13.78 -31.13 9.19
C GLU A 33 -12.69 -30.71 8.21
N ALA A 34 -12.74 -31.21 6.97
CA ALA A 34 -11.82 -30.85 5.90
C ALA A 34 -11.92 -29.36 5.54
N GLU A 35 -13.12 -28.80 5.44
CA GLU A 35 -13.35 -27.36 5.19
C GLU A 35 -12.77 -26.47 6.30
N ARG A 36 -12.98 -26.86 7.56
CA ARG A 36 -12.36 -26.17 8.71
C ARG A 36 -10.84 -26.23 8.64
N LYS A 37 -10.27 -27.37 8.24
CA LYS A 37 -8.82 -27.53 8.10
C LYS A 37 -8.26 -26.68 6.96
N ILE A 38 -8.94 -26.61 5.82
CA ILE A 38 -8.57 -25.72 4.71
C ILE A 38 -8.54 -24.27 5.20
N SER A 39 -9.60 -23.83 5.89
CA SER A 39 -9.70 -22.46 6.43
C SER A 39 -8.55 -22.15 7.42
N GLU A 40 -8.22 -23.09 8.31
CA GLU A 40 -7.11 -22.95 9.26
C GLU A 40 -5.74 -22.84 8.56
N LEU A 41 -5.52 -23.62 7.50
CA LEU A 41 -4.26 -23.59 6.74
C LEU A 41 -4.15 -22.32 5.89
N ASN A 42 -5.23 -21.90 5.24
CA ASN A 42 -5.31 -20.64 4.49
C ASN A 42 -5.01 -19.44 5.40
N LEU A 43 -5.56 -19.42 6.63
CA LEU A 43 -5.28 -18.35 7.59
C LEU A 43 -3.78 -18.24 7.90
N LYS A 44 -3.10 -19.37 8.14
CA LYS A 44 -1.65 -19.40 8.41
C LYS A 44 -0.82 -18.96 7.21
N LEU A 45 -1.22 -19.36 6.00
CA LEU A 45 -0.56 -18.93 4.77
C LEU A 45 -0.75 -17.43 4.54
N ALA A 46 -1.98 -16.92 4.72
CA ALA A 46 -2.29 -15.50 4.61
C ALA A 46 -1.47 -14.65 5.58
N GLU A 47 -1.39 -15.06 6.86
CA GLU A 47 -0.56 -14.41 7.86
C GLU A 47 0.92 -14.35 7.43
N LYS A 48 1.46 -15.46 6.91
CA LYS A 48 2.85 -15.53 6.45
C LYS A 48 3.13 -14.60 5.28
N GLU A 49 2.26 -14.62 4.26
CA GLU A 49 2.40 -13.78 3.07
C GLU A 49 2.26 -12.29 3.44
N PHE A 50 1.31 -11.97 4.33
CA PHE A 50 1.14 -10.62 4.87
C PHE A 50 2.37 -10.14 5.65
N ASN A 51 2.95 -10.99 6.49
CA ASN A 51 4.18 -10.66 7.22
C ASN A 51 5.38 -10.47 6.27
N SER A 52 5.47 -11.28 5.21
CA SER A 52 6.46 -11.07 4.15
C SER A 52 6.29 -9.70 3.49
N ALA A 53 5.05 -9.32 3.15
CA ALA A 53 4.74 -7.99 2.60
C ALA A 53 5.20 -6.86 3.53
N ARG A 54 4.98 -6.98 4.84
CA ARG A 54 5.42 -6.01 5.86
C ARG A 54 6.94 -5.93 5.98
N ILE A 55 7.65 -7.05 5.85
CA ILE A 55 9.12 -7.06 5.86
C ILE A 55 9.65 -6.29 4.65
N TYR A 56 9.13 -6.58 3.44
CA TYR A 56 9.50 -5.83 2.24
C TYR A 56 9.15 -4.34 2.35
N GLU A 57 8.02 -4.02 2.99
CA GLU A 57 7.62 -2.64 3.24
C GLU A 57 8.62 -1.92 4.15
N LYS A 58 9.03 -2.55 5.26
CA LYS A 58 10.04 -2.00 6.19
C LYS A 58 11.41 -1.84 5.55
N MET A 59 11.74 -2.68 4.56
CA MET A 59 12.96 -2.57 3.76
C MET A 59 12.82 -1.58 2.59
N GLU A 60 11.70 -0.86 2.49
CA GLU A 60 11.39 0.09 1.42
C GLU A 60 11.31 -0.52 0.02
N TYR A 61 11.22 -1.85 -0.07
CA TYR A 61 10.97 -2.57 -1.32
C TYR A 61 9.47 -2.57 -1.65
N TYR A 62 8.94 -1.38 -1.94
CA TYR A 62 7.51 -1.14 -2.10
C TYR A 62 6.87 -1.97 -3.23
N ASN A 63 7.57 -2.22 -4.33
CA ASN A 63 7.03 -3.04 -5.43
C ASN A 63 6.79 -4.47 -4.97
N ALA A 64 7.82 -5.12 -4.39
CA ALA A 64 7.69 -6.46 -3.83
C ALA A 64 6.62 -6.50 -2.75
N SER A 65 6.62 -5.53 -1.83
CA SER A 65 5.59 -5.43 -0.78
C SER A 65 4.18 -5.39 -1.36
N MET A 66 3.94 -4.59 -2.40
CA MET A 66 2.63 -4.52 -3.08
C MET A 66 2.26 -5.84 -3.75
N ASP A 67 3.21 -6.56 -4.35
CA ASP A 67 2.96 -7.87 -4.96
C ASP A 67 2.50 -8.88 -3.91
N TYR A 68 3.18 -8.94 -2.76
CA TYR A 68 2.78 -9.79 -1.63
C TYR A 68 1.42 -9.37 -1.05
N TYR A 69 1.16 -8.07 -0.83
CA TYR A 69 -0.16 -7.61 -0.39
C TYR A 69 -1.27 -7.94 -1.39
N THR A 70 -0.96 -7.89 -2.69
CA THR A 70 -1.90 -8.28 -3.75
C THR A 70 -2.19 -9.77 -3.68
N LYS A 71 -1.17 -10.60 -3.52
CA LYS A 71 -1.32 -12.05 -3.33
C LYS A 71 -2.21 -12.39 -2.14
N VAL A 72 -2.04 -11.70 -1.01
CA VAL A 72 -2.88 -11.90 0.19
C VAL A 72 -4.35 -11.62 -0.13
N TYR A 73 -4.62 -10.48 -0.78
CA TYR A 73 -5.98 -10.08 -1.14
C TYR A 73 -6.63 -11.00 -2.19
N GLU A 74 -5.89 -11.41 -3.21
CA GLU A 74 -6.43 -12.21 -4.32
C GLU A 74 -6.59 -13.69 -3.97
N THR A 75 -5.68 -14.25 -3.16
CA THR A 75 -5.67 -15.68 -2.83
C THR A 75 -6.42 -16.00 -1.54
N TYR A 76 -6.37 -15.11 -0.54
CA TYR A 76 -6.91 -15.37 0.81
C TYR A 76 -7.97 -14.34 1.20
N HIS A 77 -8.90 -14.04 0.27
CA HIS A 77 -9.94 -13.01 0.38
C HIS A 77 -10.91 -13.19 1.56
N ASP A 78 -10.99 -14.39 2.11
CA ASP A 78 -11.86 -14.85 3.19
C ASP A 78 -11.18 -14.71 4.57
N THR A 79 -9.91 -14.34 4.59
CA THR A 79 -9.14 -14.15 5.82
C THR A 79 -9.17 -12.70 6.28
N GLU A 80 -9.00 -12.48 7.59
CA GLU A 80 -8.82 -11.15 8.20
C GLU A 80 -7.60 -10.38 7.63
N PHE A 81 -6.66 -11.07 6.96
CA PHE A 81 -5.48 -10.44 6.39
C PHE A 81 -5.74 -9.78 5.04
N ALA A 82 -6.77 -10.19 4.29
CA ALA A 82 -7.13 -9.56 3.01
C ALA A 82 -7.45 -8.06 3.13
N PRO A 83 -8.36 -7.61 4.03
CA PRO A 83 -8.64 -6.19 4.21
C PRO A 83 -7.41 -5.43 4.75
N LYS A 84 -6.62 -6.04 5.65
CA LYS A 84 -5.35 -5.49 6.16
C LYS A 84 -4.34 -5.25 5.02
N ALA A 85 -4.18 -6.22 4.13
CA ALA A 85 -3.29 -6.15 2.98
C ALA A 85 -3.70 -5.05 2.00
N LEU A 86 -4.99 -4.99 1.67
CA LEU A 86 -5.53 -3.97 0.77
C LEU A 86 -5.33 -2.56 1.34
N TYR A 87 -5.59 -2.36 2.63
CA TYR A 87 -5.35 -1.08 3.30
C TYR A 87 -3.88 -0.63 3.18
N ARG A 88 -2.92 -1.52 3.49
CA ARG A 88 -1.48 -1.21 3.35
C ARG A 88 -1.08 -0.91 1.92
N LYS A 89 -1.57 -1.69 0.95
CA LYS A 89 -1.31 -1.46 -0.48
C LYS A 89 -1.80 -0.08 -0.92
N ILE A 90 -3.02 0.32 -0.55
CA ILE A 90 -3.56 1.66 -0.86
C ILE A 90 -2.69 2.74 -0.22
N TYR A 91 -2.27 2.55 1.03
CA TYR A 91 -1.40 3.50 1.73
C TYR A 91 -0.07 3.72 1.00
N ILE A 92 0.60 2.64 0.58
CA ILE A 92 1.83 2.69 -0.21
C ILE A 92 1.60 3.41 -1.54
N LEU A 93 0.51 3.11 -2.25
CA LEU A 93 0.20 3.74 -3.54
C LEU A 93 -0.01 5.25 -3.40
N LEU A 94 -0.65 5.71 -2.32
CA LEU A 94 -0.79 7.14 -2.02
C LEU A 94 0.58 7.78 -1.84
N ASP A 95 1.49 7.16 -1.08
CA ASP A 95 2.83 7.69 -0.83
C ASP A 95 3.70 7.72 -2.10
N LYS A 96 3.61 6.69 -2.94
CA LYS A 96 4.32 6.66 -4.23
C LYS A 96 3.80 7.70 -5.22
N ASN A 97 2.49 7.93 -5.27
CA ASN A 97 1.91 8.93 -6.16
C ASN A 97 2.37 10.34 -5.77
N ILE A 98 2.50 10.60 -4.46
CA ILE A 98 3.09 11.85 -3.95
C ILE A 98 4.53 12.02 -4.44
N ALA A 99 5.37 10.99 -4.26
CA ALA A 99 6.76 11.03 -4.71
C ALA A 99 6.87 11.29 -6.22
N LEU A 100 6.00 10.65 -7.01
CA LEU A 100 5.93 10.86 -8.46
C LEU A 100 5.55 12.29 -8.82
N ILE A 101 4.52 12.83 -8.17
CA ILE A 101 4.10 14.23 -8.33
C ILE A 101 5.27 15.17 -8.02
N PHE A 102 5.99 14.94 -6.92
CA PHE A 102 7.19 15.73 -6.57
C PHE A 102 8.29 15.65 -7.62
N SER A 103 8.63 14.44 -8.09
CA SER A 103 9.66 14.29 -9.13
C SER A 103 9.30 15.04 -10.42
N LYS A 104 8.01 15.07 -10.78
CA LYS A 104 7.53 15.79 -11.96
C LYS A 104 7.54 17.29 -11.75
N TYR A 105 7.24 17.77 -10.55
CA TYR A 105 7.37 19.18 -10.21
C TYR A 105 8.83 19.64 -10.24
N GLU A 106 9.76 18.84 -9.72
CA GLU A 106 11.18 19.20 -9.69
C GLU A 106 11.77 19.33 -11.11
N SER A 107 11.45 18.39 -12.01
CA SER A 107 11.89 18.46 -13.40
C SER A 107 11.30 19.65 -14.16
N LEU A 108 10.01 19.97 -13.92
CA LEU A 108 9.39 21.18 -14.46
C LEU A 108 10.03 22.45 -13.89
N PHE A 109 10.40 22.45 -12.61
CA PHE A 109 11.06 23.58 -11.97
C PHE A 109 12.45 23.83 -12.57
N GLU A 110 13.28 22.79 -12.73
CA GLU A 110 14.58 22.87 -13.39
C GLU A 110 14.47 23.36 -14.84
N PHE A 111 13.48 22.85 -15.59
CA PHE A 111 13.19 23.29 -16.95
C PHE A 111 12.86 24.78 -17.02
N THR A 112 11.96 25.28 -16.15
CA THR A 112 11.61 26.72 -16.11
C THR A 112 12.80 27.60 -15.72
N GLN A 113 13.67 27.14 -14.81
CA GLN A 113 14.92 27.85 -14.46
C GLN A 113 15.89 27.94 -15.65
N PHE A 114 15.92 26.92 -16.51
CA PHE A 114 16.80 26.86 -17.68
C PHE A 114 16.30 27.74 -18.85
N GLU A 115 15.01 27.69 -19.19
CA GLU A 115 14.45 28.47 -20.32
C GLU A 115 14.23 29.94 -20.00
N LEU A 116 14.03 30.31 -18.74
CA LEU A 116 13.83 31.72 -18.37
C LEU A 116 15.16 32.47 -18.19
N LYS A 117 16.29 31.78 -17.99
CA LYS A 117 17.62 32.40 -17.83
C LYS A 117 18.01 33.33 -18.99
N PRO A 118 17.77 32.98 -20.28
CA PRO A 118 18.07 33.86 -21.42
C PRO A 118 17.15 35.10 -21.50
N TRP A 119 15.87 34.99 -21.13
CA TRP A 119 14.90 36.08 -21.29
C TRP A 119 15.05 37.20 -20.23
N TYR A 120 15.45 36.84 -19.00
CA TYR A 120 15.77 37.82 -17.94
C TYR A 120 17.01 38.67 -18.21
N SER A 121 17.84 38.27 -19.18
CA SER A 121 19.03 39.02 -19.54
C SER A 121 18.73 40.20 -20.48
N TYR A 122 17.55 40.26 -21.12
CA TYR A 122 17.36 41.18 -22.25
C TYR A 122 16.18 42.14 -22.21
N ASN A 123 15.11 42.04 -21.38
CA ASN A 123 14.13 43.15 -21.25
C ASN A 123 13.07 43.04 -20.13
N CYS A 124 12.75 44.21 -19.55
CA CYS A 124 11.48 44.66 -18.94
C CYS A 124 11.12 44.36 -17.46
N LEU A 125 11.67 45.17 -16.54
CA LEU A 125 10.97 46.02 -15.53
C LEU A 125 12.02 46.54 -14.52
N PRO A 126 12.36 47.84 -14.47
CA PRO A 126 13.49 48.36 -13.67
C PRO A 126 13.36 48.19 -12.14
N HIS A 127 12.23 47.67 -11.65
CA HIS A 127 11.94 47.51 -10.22
C HIS A 127 11.72 46.06 -9.77
N ILE A 128 11.74 45.08 -10.68
CA ILE A 128 11.58 43.66 -10.32
C ILE A 128 12.96 42.99 -10.33
N THR A 129 13.49 42.72 -9.15
CA THR A 129 14.80 42.06 -9.01
C THR A 129 14.67 40.54 -9.17
N PRO A 130 15.67 39.84 -9.71
CA PRO A 130 15.71 38.37 -9.75
C PRO A 130 15.45 37.72 -8.37
N LYS A 131 15.86 38.40 -7.29
CA LYS A 131 15.60 38.00 -5.91
C LYS A 131 14.10 38.01 -5.57
N SER A 132 13.37 39.04 -5.98
CA SER A 132 11.93 39.16 -5.72
C SER A 132 11.11 38.10 -6.46
N ILE A 133 11.48 37.75 -7.69
CA ILE A 133 10.87 36.69 -8.49
C ILE A 133 11.11 35.32 -7.82
N LYS A 134 12.35 35.04 -7.40
CA LYS A 134 12.69 33.81 -6.67
C LYS A 134 11.90 33.65 -5.37
N ILE A 135 11.71 34.74 -4.63
CA ILE A 135 10.89 34.74 -3.40
C ILE A 135 9.42 34.45 -3.72
N PHE A 136 8.86 35.06 -4.78
CA PHE A 136 7.48 34.84 -5.20
C PHE A 136 7.25 33.40 -5.67
N GLN A 137 8.13 32.86 -6.50
CA GLN A 137 8.12 31.46 -6.94
C GLN A 137 8.18 30.50 -5.74
N ASN A 138 9.09 30.73 -4.78
CA ASN A 138 9.16 29.92 -3.56
C ASN A 138 7.86 29.97 -2.75
N LYS A 139 7.23 31.15 -2.63
CA LYS A 139 5.94 31.28 -1.92
C LYS A 139 4.82 30.52 -2.62
N ILE A 140 4.74 30.56 -3.95
CA ILE A 140 3.75 29.79 -4.72
C ILE A 140 3.98 28.29 -4.53
N ASN A 141 5.23 27.83 -4.70
CA ASN A 141 5.59 26.43 -4.57
C ASN A 141 5.25 25.91 -3.16
N GLN A 142 5.58 26.69 -2.13
CA GLN A 142 5.28 26.33 -0.75
C GLN A 142 3.78 26.33 -0.45
N LYS A 143 3.00 27.24 -1.04
CA LYS A 143 1.54 27.26 -0.91
C LYS A 143 0.91 26.03 -1.57
N LEU A 144 1.36 25.68 -2.77
CA LEU A 144 0.88 24.50 -3.51
C LEU A 144 1.22 23.21 -2.77
N PHE A 145 2.46 23.09 -2.27
CA PHE A 145 2.91 21.99 -1.42
C PHE A 145 1.99 21.80 -0.21
N ASN A 146 1.70 22.88 0.51
CA ASN A 146 0.84 22.85 1.68
C ASN A 146 -0.59 22.41 1.34
N GLN A 147 -1.15 22.85 0.21
CA GLN A 147 -2.49 22.47 -0.24
C GLN A 147 -2.58 20.97 -0.60
N ILE A 148 -1.57 20.47 -1.30
CA ILE A 148 -1.48 19.04 -1.66
C ILE A 148 -1.40 18.20 -0.38
N ASN A 149 -0.49 18.55 0.54
CA ASN A 149 -0.35 17.84 1.81
C ASN A 149 -1.62 17.88 2.67
N ALA A 150 -2.31 19.02 2.74
CA ALA A 150 -3.58 19.11 3.47
C ALA A 150 -4.66 18.17 2.90
N SER A 151 -4.75 18.09 1.57
CA SER A 151 -5.69 17.20 0.88
C SER A 151 -5.37 15.73 1.14
N LEU A 152 -4.09 15.38 1.17
CA LEU A 152 -3.60 14.03 1.44
C LEU A 152 -3.85 13.59 2.88
N VAL A 153 -3.57 14.46 3.85
CA VAL A 153 -3.89 14.20 5.26
C VAL A 153 -5.39 13.90 5.40
N LYS A 154 -6.25 14.66 4.72
CA LYS A 154 -7.70 14.43 4.71
C LYS A 154 -8.10 13.12 4.02
N LEU A 155 -7.38 12.70 2.99
CA LEU A 155 -7.63 11.42 2.31
C LEU A 155 -7.20 10.24 3.19
N LYS A 156 -5.99 10.30 3.77
CA LYS A 156 -5.48 9.28 4.70
C LYS A 156 -6.38 9.14 5.92
N SER A 157 -6.86 10.26 6.49
CA SER A 157 -7.77 10.21 7.64
C SER A 157 -9.13 9.59 7.29
N ARG A 158 -9.65 9.84 6.08
CA ARG A 158 -10.87 9.19 5.58
C ARG A 158 -10.68 7.69 5.35
N LEU A 159 -9.55 7.31 4.75
CA LEU A 159 -9.20 5.91 4.54
C LEU A 159 -9.12 5.16 5.87
N LEU A 160 -8.42 5.74 6.86
CA LEU A 160 -8.31 5.21 8.21
C LEU A 160 -9.69 5.04 8.86
N SER A 161 -10.51 6.10 8.85
CA SER A 161 -11.86 6.04 9.43
C SER A 161 -12.77 4.99 8.78
N ASN A 162 -12.68 4.82 7.46
CA ASN A 162 -13.44 3.79 6.76
C ASN A 162 -12.97 2.38 7.16
N TYR A 163 -11.66 2.22 7.33
CA TYR A 163 -11.07 0.95 7.73
C TYR A 163 -11.38 0.60 9.20
N GLU A 164 -11.32 1.56 10.13
CA GLU A 164 -11.75 1.38 11.52
C GLU A 164 -13.23 0.95 11.62
N LYS A 165 -14.09 1.55 10.80
CA LYS A 165 -15.50 1.12 10.70
C LYS A 165 -15.61 -0.33 10.23
N HIS A 166 -14.85 -0.73 9.22
CA HIS A 166 -14.81 -2.12 8.76
C HIS A 166 -14.38 -3.07 9.89
N LEU A 167 -13.28 -2.79 10.58
CA LEU A 167 -12.81 -3.61 11.71
C LEU A 167 -13.89 -3.73 12.80
N SER A 168 -14.57 -2.63 13.14
CA SER A 168 -15.62 -2.63 14.17
C SER A 168 -16.83 -3.50 13.80
N LEU A 169 -17.17 -3.61 12.51
CA LEU A 169 -18.26 -4.46 12.02
C LEU A 169 -17.92 -5.96 12.10
N HIS A 170 -16.63 -6.29 11.98
CA HIS A 170 -16.14 -7.67 11.97
C HIS A 170 -15.52 -8.13 13.30
N GLY A 171 -15.53 -7.27 14.33
CA GLY A 171 -14.99 -7.61 15.66
C GLY A 171 -13.46 -7.78 15.69
N GLU A 172 -12.76 -7.20 14.73
CA GLU A 172 -11.32 -7.32 14.58
C GLU A 172 -10.54 -6.28 15.40
N ASP A 173 -9.33 -6.65 15.80
CA ASP A 173 -8.47 -5.82 16.67
C ASP A 173 -7.98 -4.54 15.97
N ILE A 174 -8.21 -3.39 16.62
CA ILE A 174 -7.85 -2.05 16.14
C ILE A 174 -6.36 -1.76 16.33
N ASP A 175 -5.67 -2.51 17.21
CA ASP A 175 -4.25 -2.27 17.51
C ASP A 175 -3.32 -2.45 16.31
N PHE A 176 -3.78 -3.12 15.25
CA PHE A 176 -3.08 -3.19 13.96
C PHE A 176 -2.75 -1.81 13.33
N LEU A 177 -3.53 -0.77 13.67
CA LEU A 177 -3.40 0.58 13.09
C LEU A 177 -2.41 1.49 13.83
N LYS A 178 -1.95 1.09 15.03
CA LYS A 178 -1.02 1.86 15.86
C LYS A 178 0.43 1.47 15.57
#